data_AF-A0A4Q5SJA2-F1
#
_entry.id   AF-A0A4Q5SJA2-F1
#
_cell.length_a   1.000
_cell.length_b   1.000
_cell.length_c   1.000
_cell.angle_alpha   90.00
_cell.angle_beta   90.00
_cell.angle_gamma   90.00
#
_symmetry.space_group_name_H-M   'P 1'
#
loop_
_entity.id
_entity.type
_entity.pdbx_description
1 polymer ?
#
loop_
_entity_poly.entity_id
_entity_poly.type
_entity_poly.pdbx_seq_one_letter_code
_entity_poly.pdbx_strand_id
1 'polypeptide(L)'
;MLRLIIAGRGIIAGAALAISAAAAPVDSAPGQSQTAAPAPAPAEVPGEAARILATHPHDSSAFTQGLFFADGALFESTGQHGESVVLEVDLATGKAKREVRLPREYFGEGSTGWGDTIISLTWKHGTAFRWDRRTLRQIGTFSYPGEGWGLTQDGKSLILSDGTPELRFLDPKSFAEQRRITVTYQGRPIRRLNELEYVRGEILANIWHQDLIVRIDPASGVITGVIDLRDLAAAVPVRDSEAVLNGIAYDDKSGKLYVTGKNWPSLFEIALPTAN
;
A
#
# COMPACT_ATOMS: atom_id res chain seq x y z
N MET A 1 22.27 -33.38 28.80
CA MET A 1 22.56 -33.19 30.24
C MET A 1 21.73 -32.00 30.71
N LEU A 2 20.60 -32.17 31.39
CA LEU A 2 20.38 -32.58 32.80
C LEU A 2 20.35 -31.38 33.78
N ARG A 3 19.13 -31.15 34.31
CA ARG A 3 18.72 -30.63 35.65
C ARG A 3 18.93 -29.14 35.98
N LEU A 4 17.92 -28.37 36.41
CA LEU A 4 16.96 -28.44 37.56
C LEU A 4 17.56 -27.93 38.88
N ILE A 5 16.77 -27.11 39.62
CA ILE A 5 16.62 -26.88 41.09
C ILE A 5 16.29 -25.37 41.27
N ILE A 6 15.12 -24.84 41.68
CA ILE A 6 14.16 -25.00 42.82
C ILE A 6 14.72 -24.69 44.21
N ALA A 7 14.17 -23.66 44.89
CA ALA A 7 13.72 -23.60 46.32
C ALA A 7 13.58 -22.11 46.73
N GLY A 8 12.74 -21.64 47.65
CA GLY A 8 11.78 -22.18 48.65
C GLY A 8 11.12 -20.95 49.35
N ARG A 9 9.82 -20.93 49.68
CA ARG A 9 9.08 -21.43 50.87
C ARG A 9 9.13 -20.59 52.18
N GLY A 10 7.93 -20.36 52.74
CA GLY A 10 7.58 -20.02 54.15
C GLY A 10 6.12 -19.52 54.23
N ILE A 11 5.09 -20.32 54.55
CA ILE A 11 4.50 -20.73 55.88
C ILE A 11 3.91 -19.51 56.63
N ILE A 12 2.62 -19.47 57.08
CA ILE A 12 2.08 -20.04 58.35
C ILE A 12 0.55 -20.31 58.30
N ALA A 13 0.19 -21.40 58.98
CA ALA A 13 -1.04 -21.99 59.52
C ALA A 13 -2.32 -21.17 59.83
N GLY A 14 -3.46 -21.88 59.73
CA GLY A 14 -4.34 -22.12 60.89
C GLY A 14 -5.80 -21.66 60.79
N ALA A 15 -6.73 -22.62 60.67
CA ALA A 15 -7.97 -22.78 61.49
C ALA A 15 -9.06 -23.53 60.71
N ALA A 16 -9.58 -24.60 61.33
CA ALA A 16 -10.69 -25.39 60.83
C ALA A 16 -12.03 -24.78 61.28
N LEU A 17 -13.01 -24.70 60.36
CA LEU A 17 -14.43 -24.65 60.70
C LEU A 17 -15.19 -25.54 59.72
N ALA A 18 -15.82 -26.58 60.26
CA ALA A 18 -16.81 -27.38 59.55
C ALA A 18 -18.13 -26.60 59.51
N ILE A 19 -18.62 -26.32 58.30
CA ILE A 19 -19.97 -25.80 58.06
C ILE A 19 -20.71 -26.86 57.26
N SER A 20 -21.72 -27.45 57.91
CA SER A 20 -22.74 -28.27 57.27
C SER A 20 -23.60 -27.38 56.38
N ALA A 21 -23.61 -27.63 55.07
CA ALA A 21 -24.53 -26.99 54.14
C ALA A 21 -25.47 -28.06 53.57
N ALA A 22 -26.74 -27.97 53.95
CA ALA A 22 -27.83 -28.73 53.35
C ALA A 22 -27.99 -28.32 51.89
N ALA A 23 -27.94 -29.30 50.98
CA ALA A 23 -28.20 -29.10 49.57
C ALA A 23 -29.71 -28.91 49.33
N ALA A 24 -30.08 -27.77 48.75
CA ALA A 24 -31.37 -27.60 48.09
C ALA A 24 -31.21 -27.93 46.59
N PRO A 25 -32.13 -28.69 45.96
CA PRO A 25 -32.04 -28.96 44.54
C PRO A 25 -32.42 -27.70 43.74
N VAL A 26 -31.51 -27.24 42.90
CA VAL A 26 -31.78 -26.20 41.90
C VAL A 26 -32.30 -26.91 40.65
N ASP A 27 -33.60 -26.80 40.42
CA ASP A 27 -34.26 -27.35 39.24
C ASP A 27 -33.76 -26.59 37.99
N SER A 28 -32.88 -27.24 37.23
CA SER A 28 -32.26 -26.67 36.04
C SER A 28 -33.01 -27.17 34.82
N ALA A 29 -33.98 -26.39 34.33
CA ALA A 29 -34.59 -26.64 33.04
C ALA A 29 -33.51 -26.55 31.93
N PRO A 30 -33.48 -27.47 30.96
CA PRO A 30 -32.51 -27.41 29.88
C PRO A 30 -32.82 -26.19 29.00
N GLY A 31 -31.92 -25.21 29.02
CA GLY A 31 -31.93 -24.07 28.12
C GLY A 31 -31.83 -24.55 26.68
N GLN A 32 -32.83 -24.22 25.86
CA GLN A 32 -32.78 -24.44 24.43
C GLN A 32 -31.69 -23.56 23.84
N SER A 33 -30.62 -24.19 23.37
CA SER A 33 -29.60 -23.53 22.54
C SER A 33 -30.26 -23.01 21.27
N GLN A 34 -30.55 -21.70 21.22
CA GLN A 34 -30.91 -21.04 19.99
C GLN A 34 -29.68 -21.01 19.09
N THR A 35 -29.67 -21.86 18.08
CA THR A 35 -28.68 -21.79 16.99
C THR A 35 -28.86 -20.46 16.28
N ALA A 36 -27.94 -19.52 16.50
CA ALA A 36 -27.88 -18.28 15.76
C ALA A 36 -27.84 -18.60 14.26
N ALA A 37 -28.69 -17.91 13.48
CA ALA A 37 -28.67 -18.04 12.03
C ALA A 37 -27.27 -17.70 11.49
N PRO A 38 -26.78 -18.41 10.47
CA PRO A 38 -25.48 -18.10 9.87
C PRO A 38 -25.49 -16.66 9.37
N ALA A 39 -24.42 -15.92 9.69
CA ALA A 39 -24.24 -14.57 9.18
C ALA A 39 -24.31 -14.59 7.64
N PRO A 40 -24.94 -13.59 7.01
CA PRO A 40 -25.00 -13.52 5.56
C PRO A 40 -23.59 -13.58 4.96
N ALA A 41 -23.44 -14.33 3.87
CA ALA A 41 -22.18 -14.38 3.14
C ALA A 41 -21.79 -12.94 2.74
N PRO A 42 -20.50 -12.54 2.90
CA PRO A 42 -20.04 -11.24 2.45
C PRO A 42 -20.39 -11.05 0.98
N ALA A 43 -20.94 -9.90 0.62
CA ALA A 43 -21.17 -9.55 -0.78
C ALA A 43 -19.84 -9.67 -1.56
N GLU A 44 -19.90 -10.22 -2.77
CA GLU A 44 -18.75 -10.24 -3.67
C GLU A 44 -18.37 -8.81 -4.04
N VAL A 45 -17.08 -8.50 -3.97
CA VAL A 45 -16.57 -7.21 -4.40
C VAL A 45 -16.54 -7.21 -5.92
N PRO A 46 -17.16 -6.23 -6.60
CA PRO A 46 -17.15 -6.18 -8.06
C PRO A 46 -15.72 -6.06 -8.61
N GLY A 47 -15.38 -6.92 -9.56
CA GLY A 47 -14.20 -6.79 -10.41
C GLY A 47 -14.61 -6.22 -11.77
N GLU A 48 -13.97 -5.13 -12.20
CA GLU A 48 -14.18 -4.51 -13.51
C GLU A 48 -12.92 -4.67 -14.37
N ALA A 49 -13.06 -5.22 -15.58
CA ALA A 49 -11.95 -5.30 -16.52
C ALA A 49 -11.53 -3.90 -16.99
N ALA A 50 -10.23 -3.62 -16.95
CA ALA A 50 -9.70 -2.33 -17.37
C ALA A 50 -9.96 -2.08 -18.85
N ARG A 51 -10.52 -0.90 -19.17
CA ARG A 51 -10.71 -0.45 -20.54
C ARG A 51 -9.64 0.54 -20.93
N ILE A 52 -8.77 0.16 -21.87
CA ILE A 52 -7.72 1.03 -22.41
C ILE A 52 -8.35 2.16 -23.23
N LEU A 53 -7.94 3.40 -22.95
CA LEU A 53 -8.32 4.62 -23.68
C LEU A 53 -7.21 5.11 -24.59
N ALA A 54 -5.96 5.01 -24.15
CA ALA A 54 -4.78 5.39 -24.91
C ALA A 54 -3.54 4.60 -24.45
N THR A 55 -2.55 4.53 -25.33
CA THR A 55 -1.23 3.95 -25.04
C THR A 55 -0.16 4.99 -25.34
N HIS A 56 0.77 5.15 -24.39
CA HIS A 56 1.89 6.07 -24.44
C HIS A 56 3.20 5.28 -24.38
N PRO A 57 4.29 5.78 -24.99
CA PRO A 57 5.61 5.19 -24.81
C PRO A 57 6.04 5.27 -23.33
N HIS A 58 6.73 4.25 -22.85
CA HIS A 58 7.38 4.22 -21.54
C HIS A 58 8.81 3.69 -21.69
N ASP A 59 9.72 4.16 -20.85
CA ASP A 59 11.11 3.70 -20.88
C ASP A 59 11.19 2.25 -20.39
N SER A 60 11.51 1.31 -21.29
CA SER A 60 11.64 -0.11 -20.94
C SER A 60 12.82 -0.42 -19.99
N SER A 61 13.70 0.56 -19.72
CA SER A 61 14.73 0.44 -18.68
C SER A 61 14.26 0.89 -17.29
N ALA A 62 13.14 1.60 -17.20
CA ALA A 62 12.62 2.11 -15.93
C ALA A 62 11.99 0.97 -15.10
N PHE A 63 12.62 0.67 -13.96
CA PHE A 63 12.05 -0.22 -12.96
C PHE A 63 11.11 0.59 -12.06
N THR A 64 9.91 0.89 -12.55
CA THR A 64 8.93 1.78 -11.93
C THR A 64 8.55 1.35 -10.50
N GLN A 65 8.70 2.26 -9.54
CA GLN A 65 8.34 2.05 -8.14
C GLN A 65 7.37 3.10 -7.58
N GLY A 66 7.27 4.26 -8.21
CA GLY A 66 6.25 5.25 -7.91
C GLY A 66 5.91 6.06 -9.16
N LEU A 67 4.64 6.38 -9.36
CA LEU A 67 4.17 7.15 -10.50
C LEU A 67 3.08 8.11 -10.02
N PHE A 68 3.14 9.39 -10.37
CA PHE A 68 2.09 10.32 -9.94
C PHE A 68 2.03 11.56 -10.83
N PHE A 69 0.87 12.20 -10.87
CA PHE A 69 0.76 13.55 -11.43
C PHE A 69 0.88 14.60 -10.32
N ALA A 70 1.57 15.69 -10.65
CA ALA A 70 1.55 16.91 -9.85
C ALA A 70 1.49 18.13 -10.76
N ASP A 71 0.39 18.88 -10.68
CA ASP A 71 0.07 20.01 -11.53
C ASP A 71 0.01 19.72 -13.05
N GLY A 72 -0.36 18.50 -13.44
CA GLY A 72 -0.42 18.08 -14.85
C GLY A 72 0.93 17.64 -15.43
N ALA A 73 1.99 17.60 -14.62
CA ALA A 73 3.24 16.94 -14.97
C ALA A 73 3.29 15.53 -14.35
N LEU A 74 3.69 14.54 -15.16
CA LEU A 74 3.90 13.16 -14.73
C LEU A 74 5.31 13.03 -14.12
N PHE A 75 5.39 12.43 -12.94
CA PHE A 75 6.63 12.10 -12.27
C PHE A 75 6.71 10.61 -12.02
N GLU A 76 7.93 10.11 -12.00
CA GLU A 76 8.23 8.70 -11.75
C GLU A 76 9.43 8.57 -10.80
N SER A 77 9.40 7.54 -9.96
CA SER A 77 10.53 7.06 -9.19
C SER A 77 10.88 5.64 -9.62
N THR A 78 12.16 5.38 -9.84
CA THR A 78 12.66 4.06 -10.28
C THR A 78 13.55 3.40 -9.23
N GLY A 79 13.52 2.07 -9.21
CA GLY A 79 14.28 1.25 -8.27
C GLY A 79 15.37 0.43 -8.95
N GLN A 80 16.65 0.70 -8.68
CA GLN A 80 17.76 -0.24 -8.94
C GLN A 80 18.98 0.23 -8.15
N HIS A 81 19.77 -0.72 -7.63
CA HIS A 81 20.97 -0.38 -6.84
C HIS A 81 21.96 0.47 -7.65
N GLY A 82 22.22 1.70 -7.19
CA GLY A 82 23.12 2.65 -7.87
C GLY A 82 22.51 3.40 -9.06
N GLU A 83 21.26 3.09 -9.43
CA GLU A 83 20.61 3.58 -10.65
C GLU A 83 19.26 4.27 -10.39
N SER A 84 18.72 4.19 -9.18
CA SER A 84 17.47 4.86 -8.80
C SER A 84 17.47 6.36 -9.06
N VAL A 85 16.41 6.82 -9.72
CA VAL A 85 16.16 8.22 -10.03
C VAL A 85 14.72 8.63 -9.67
N VAL A 86 14.54 9.93 -9.45
CA VAL A 86 13.23 10.61 -9.55
C VAL A 86 13.28 11.47 -10.81
N LEU A 87 12.28 11.35 -11.67
CA LEU A 87 12.22 12.04 -12.96
C LEU A 87 10.86 12.67 -13.25
N GLU A 88 10.87 13.74 -14.05
CA GLU A 88 9.68 14.25 -14.72
C GLU A 88 9.62 13.61 -16.12
N VAL A 89 8.50 12.98 -16.46
CA VAL A 89 8.31 12.22 -17.70
C VAL A 89 7.63 13.10 -18.76
N ASP A 90 8.13 13.05 -19.98
CA ASP A 90 7.41 13.53 -21.16
C ASP A 90 6.44 12.45 -21.64
N LEU A 91 5.15 12.64 -21.36
CA LEU A 91 4.10 11.66 -21.69
C LEU A 91 3.99 11.33 -23.20
N ALA A 92 4.40 12.23 -24.08
CA ALA A 92 4.32 11.99 -25.52
C ALA A 92 5.46 11.08 -26.02
N THR A 93 6.62 11.12 -25.35
CA THR A 93 7.83 10.41 -25.78
C THR A 93 8.28 9.30 -24.83
N GLY A 94 7.77 9.26 -23.60
CA GLY A 94 8.18 8.35 -22.52
C GLY A 94 9.55 8.67 -21.92
N LYS A 95 10.19 9.78 -22.31
CA LYS A 95 11.55 10.12 -21.89
C LYS A 95 11.56 11.07 -20.69
N ALA A 96 12.64 11.04 -19.91
CA ALA A 96 12.88 12.03 -18.87
C ALA A 96 13.06 13.44 -19.47
N LYS A 97 12.29 14.41 -18.98
CA LYS A 97 12.53 15.84 -19.22
C LYS A 97 13.66 16.36 -18.32
N ARG A 98 13.68 15.87 -17.08
CA ARG A 98 14.72 16.08 -16.08
C ARG A 98 14.68 14.94 -15.08
N GLU A 99 15.82 14.65 -14.47
CA GLU A 99 15.96 13.61 -13.45
C GLU A 99 16.94 14.04 -12.36
N VAL A 100 16.82 13.41 -11.20
CA VAL A 100 17.82 13.45 -10.13
C VAL A 100 18.07 12.02 -9.65
N ARG A 101 19.35 11.70 -9.46
CA ARG A 101 19.77 10.38 -8.97
C ARG A 101 19.81 10.36 -7.45
N LEU A 102 19.33 9.27 -6.86
CA LEU A 102 19.52 8.99 -5.44
C LEU A 102 21.00 8.63 -5.16
N PRO A 103 21.52 8.84 -3.94
CA PRO A 103 22.82 8.30 -3.57
C PRO A 103 22.86 6.78 -3.77
N ARG A 104 24.02 6.25 -4.18
CA ARG A 104 24.16 4.90 -4.76
C ARG A 104 23.75 3.76 -3.83
N GLU A 105 23.84 3.98 -2.53
CA GLU A 105 23.46 3.03 -1.49
C GLU A 105 21.93 2.82 -1.44
N TYR A 106 21.14 3.79 -1.90
CA TYR A 106 19.69 3.72 -1.80
C TYR A 106 19.07 3.05 -3.03
N PHE A 107 18.11 2.17 -2.74
CA PHE A 107 17.15 1.67 -3.72
C PHE A 107 15.87 2.50 -3.56
N GLY A 108 15.52 3.27 -4.59
CA GLY A 108 14.35 4.14 -4.65
C GLY A 108 13.04 3.35 -4.79
N GLU A 109 12.00 3.85 -4.15
CA GLU A 109 10.66 3.23 -4.11
C GLU A 109 9.59 4.28 -4.44
N GLY A 110 8.37 4.12 -3.93
CA GLY A 110 7.22 5.00 -4.16
C GLY A 110 7.49 6.47 -3.87
N SER A 111 6.79 7.34 -4.59
CA SER A 111 6.95 8.78 -4.49
C SER A 111 5.64 9.51 -4.74
N THR A 112 5.45 10.67 -4.13
CA THR A 112 4.28 11.51 -4.36
C THR A 112 4.62 13.01 -4.26
N GLY A 113 3.74 13.85 -4.78
CA GLY A 113 3.82 15.30 -4.63
C GLY A 113 3.26 15.78 -3.30
N TRP A 114 3.87 16.79 -2.68
CA TRP A 114 3.33 17.51 -1.54
C TRP A 114 3.63 19.01 -1.67
N GLY A 115 2.63 19.79 -2.10
CA GLY A 115 2.80 21.20 -2.44
C GLY A 115 3.88 21.42 -3.51
N ASP A 116 4.89 22.23 -3.20
CA ASP A 116 6.02 22.51 -4.10
C ASP A 116 7.14 21.45 -4.03
N THR A 117 6.87 20.31 -3.39
CA THR A 117 7.88 19.28 -3.14
C THR A 117 7.48 17.92 -3.67
N ILE A 118 8.46 17.08 -3.95
CA ILE A 118 8.29 15.64 -4.18
C ILE A 118 8.90 14.93 -2.98
N ILE A 119 8.24 13.88 -2.52
CA ILE A 119 8.77 12.97 -1.50
C ILE A 119 8.95 11.61 -2.15
N SER A 120 10.14 11.01 -2.03
CA SER A 120 10.41 9.66 -2.54
C SER A 120 10.96 8.77 -1.42
N LEU A 121 10.47 7.54 -1.36
CA LEU A 121 10.86 6.52 -0.41
C LEU A 121 12.11 5.77 -0.86
N THR A 122 12.64 4.98 0.06
CA THR A 122 13.65 3.95 -0.20
C THR A 122 13.20 2.62 0.37
N TRP A 123 13.68 1.51 -0.20
CA TRP A 123 13.18 0.19 0.17
C TRP A 123 13.44 -0.18 1.64
N LYS A 124 14.69 -0.43 2.01
CA LYS A 124 15.07 -0.96 3.34
C LYS A 124 15.78 0.04 4.26
N HIS A 125 16.01 1.25 3.78
CA HIS A 125 16.89 2.21 4.46
C HIS A 125 16.16 3.10 5.45
N GLY A 126 14.83 3.01 5.54
CA GLY A 126 14.05 3.85 6.46
C GLY A 126 14.24 5.35 6.22
N THR A 127 14.53 5.74 4.98
CA THR A 127 14.86 7.12 4.60
C THR A 127 13.97 7.57 3.45
N ALA A 128 13.31 8.72 3.60
CA ALA A 128 12.64 9.40 2.50
C ALA A 128 13.42 10.67 2.12
N PHE A 129 13.48 10.97 0.83
CA PHE A 129 14.06 12.22 0.35
C PHE A 129 12.97 13.22 0.05
N ARG A 130 13.24 14.50 0.32
CA ARG A 130 12.40 15.62 -0.06
C ARG A 130 13.11 16.45 -1.11
N TRP A 131 12.45 16.65 -2.25
CA TRP A 131 12.97 17.35 -3.41
C TRP A 131 12.14 18.60 -3.68
N ASP A 132 12.78 19.69 -4.10
CA ASP A 132 12.08 20.82 -4.74
C ASP A 132 11.49 20.32 -6.07
N ARG A 133 10.17 20.41 -6.26
CA ARG A 133 9.49 19.83 -7.43
C ARG A 133 9.91 20.50 -8.74
N ARG A 134 10.26 21.79 -8.69
CA ARG A 134 10.63 22.58 -9.87
C ARG A 134 12.05 22.30 -10.31
N THR A 135 12.99 22.10 -9.37
CA THR A 135 14.41 21.93 -9.70
C THR A 135 14.95 20.52 -9.46
N LEU A 136 14.16 19.63 -8.85
CA LEU A 136 14.60 18.32 -8.33
C LEU A 136 15.81 18.37 -7.40
N ARG A 137 16.07 19.53 -6.78
CA ARG A 137 17.17 19.66 -5.80
C ARG A 137 16.70 19.04 -4.50
N GLN A 138 17.54 18.21 -3.88
CA GLN A 138 17.26 17.71 -2.54
C GLN A 138 17.22 18.90 -1.55
N ILE A 139 16.15 18.97 -0.78
CA ILE A 139 15.93 20.04 0.22
C ILE A 139 15.72 19.48 1.63
N GLY A 140 15.72 18.16 1.79
CA GLY A 140 15.67 17.52 3.10
C GLY A 140 15.55 16.01 3.01
N THR A 141 15.49 15.39 4.18
CA THR A 141 15.22 13.96 4.36
C THR A 141 14.28 13.76 5.54
N PHE A 142 13.61 12.61 5.55
CA PHE A 142 12.87 12.09 6.69
C PHE A 142 13.34 10.68 7.02
N SER A 143 13.09 10.24 8.25
CA SER A 143 13.31 8.86 8.66
C SER A 143 11.99 8.19 9.01
N TYR A 144 11.87 6.90 8.71
CA TYR A 144 10.73 6.07 9.07
C TYR A 144 11.17 4.64 9.43
N PRO A 145 10.42 3.94 10.30
CA PRO A 145 10.71 2.55 10.62
C PRO A 145 10.24 1.61 9.49
N GLY A 146 10.94 0.47 9.36
CA GLY A 146 10.57 -0.59 8.42
C GLY A 146 10.91 -0.29 6.97
N GLU A 147 10.25 -1.00 6.06
CA GLU A 147 10.37 -0.77 4.62
C GLU A 147 9.44 0.35 4.15
N GLY A 148 9.68 0.85 2.93
CA GLY A 148 8.76 1.72 2.20
C GLY A 148 8.61 1.21 0.76
N TRP A 149 7.38 1.04 0.28
CA TRP A 149 7.06 0.50 -1.04
C TRP A 149 6.31 1.54 -1.87
N GLY A 150 5.01 1.77 -1.64
CA GLY A 150 4.23 2.82 -2.29
C GLY A 150 4.06 4.06 -1.42
N LEU A 151 3.85 5.21 -2.06
CA LEU A 151 3.56 6.48 -1.39
C LEU A 151 2.53 7.28 -2.20
N THR A 152 1.43 7.69 -1.58
CA THR A 152 0.47 8.67 -2.14
C THR A 152 0.03 9.64 -1.04
N GLN A 153 -0.99 10.48 -1.29
CA GLN A 153 -1.47 11.47 -0.33
C GLN A 153 -2.94 11.85 -0.56
N ASP A 154 -3.67 12.15 0.53
CA ASP A 154 -5.11 12.51 0.50
C ASP A 154 -5.37 14.02 0.68
N GLY A 155 -4.34 14.85 0.55
CA GLY A 155 -4.35 16.29 0.83
C GLY A 155 -4.19 16.64 2.32
N LYS A 156 -4.15 15.66 3.22
CA LYS A 156 -3.99 15.85 4.68
C LYS A 156 -2.80 15.09 5.24
N SER A 157 -2.62 13.85 4.79
CA SER A 157 -1.58 12.93 5.22
C SER A 157 -0.91 12.29 4.01
N LEU A 158 0.35 11.89 4.17
CA LEU A 158 0.99 10.96 3.26
C LEU A 158 0.52 9.55 3.61
N ILE A 159 0.41 8.67 2.63
CA ILE A 159 -0.07 7.29 2.81
C ILE A 159 0.99 6.35 2.26
N LEU A 160 1.56 5.50 3.12
CA LEU A 160 2.67 4.62 2.81
C LEU A 160 2.25 3.15 2.92
N SER A 161 2.62 2.35 1.92
CA SER A 161 2.60 0.88 1.98
C SER A 161 4.03 0.34 2.14
N ASP A 162 4.15 -0.88 2.64
CA ASP A 162 5.44 -1.55 2.90
C ASP A 162 5.41 -3.05 2.59
N GLY A 163 4.51 -3.48 1.71
CA GLY A 163 4.29 -4.89 1.37
C GLY A 163 3.55 -5.70 2.44
N THR A 164 3.27 -5.13 3.61
CA THR A 164 2.35 -5.71 4.60
C THR A 164 0.88 -5.37 4.24
N PRO A 165 -0.11 -5.85 5.01
CA PRO A 165 -1.49 -5.37 4.90
C PRO A 165 -1.74 -3.98 5.47
N GLU A 166 -0.75 -3.34 6.09
CA GLU A 166 -0.95 -2.06 6.76
C GLU A 166 -0.69 -0.91 5.78
N LEU A 167 -1.57 0.10 5.79
CA LEU A 167 -1.28 1.41 5.23
C LEU A 167 -1.09 2.41 6.37
N ARG A 168 0.07 3.09 6.37
CA ARG A 168 0.44 4.07 7.38
C ARG A 168 0.13 5.48 6.87
N PHE A 169 -0.58 6.26 7.68
CA PHE A 169 -0.86 7.67 7.40
C PHE A 169 0.15 8.51 8.18
N LEU A 170 0.97 9.27 7.47
CA LEU A 170 2.10 10.01 8.01
C LEU A 170 1.84 11.51 7.97
N ASP A 171 2.29 12.20 9.00
CA ASP A 171 2.32 13.66 9.02
C ASP A 171 3.31 14.17 7.95
N PRO A 172 2.89 15.02 7.01
CA PRO A 172 3.73 15.44 5.89
C PRO A 172 4.88 16.38 6.29
N LYS A 173 4.87 16.94 7.51
CA LYS A 173 5.92 17.84 8.00
C LYS A 173 7.02 17.11 8.76
N SER A 174 6.65 16.10 9.54
CA SER A 174 7.54 15.36 10.44
C SER A 174 7.79 13.91 10.01
N PHE A 175 6.96 13.39 9.11
CA PHE A 175 6.91 11.99 8.68
C PHE A 175 6.52 10.99 9.79
N ALA A 176 6.06 11.50 10.94
CA ALA A 176 5.58 10.68 12.03
C ALA A 176 4.24 10.01 11.68
N GLU A 177 4.09 8.74 12.06
CA GLU A 177 2.83 8.03 11.88
C GLU A 177 1.72 8.63 12.75
N GLN A 178 0.62 9.01 12.10
CA GLN A 178 -0.58 9.55 12.75
C GLN A 178 -1.60 8.44 13.03
N ARG A 179 -1.76 7.52 12.08
CA ARG A 179 -2.63 6.35 12.19
C ARG A 179 -2.22 5.28 11.18
N ARG A 180 -2.82 4.10 11.29
CA ARG A 180 -2.73 3.03 10.31
C ARG A 180 -4.08 2.35 10.11
N ILE A 181 -4.24 1.67 8.98
CA ILE A 181 -5.37 0.79 8.67
C ILE A 181 -4.85 -0.55 8.16
N THR A 182 -5.55 -1.63 8.50
CA THR A 182 -5.31 -2.95 7.92
C THR A 182 -6.21 -3.13 6.69
N VAL A 183 -5.61 -3.35 5.53
CA VAL A 183 -6.32 -3.60 4.29
C VAL A 183 -6.89 -5.01 4.28
N THR A 184 -8.19 -5.13 4.04
CA THR A 184 -8.90 -6.41 4.08
C THR A 184 -9.80 -6.63 2.87
N TYR A 185 -9.88 -7.89 2.45
CA TYR A 185 -10.87 -8.38 1.49
C TYR A 185 -11.71 -9.45 2.17
N GLN A 186 -13.02 -9.25 2.28
CA GLN A 186 -13.93 -10.18 2.97
C GLN A 186 -13.42 -10.55 4.39
N GLY A 187 -12.91 -9.56 5.13
CA GLY A 187 -12.38 -9.71 6.48
C GLY A 187 -10.98 -10.35 6.57
N ARG A 188 -10.34 -10.68 5.44
CA ARG A 188 -8.99 -11.26 5.41
C ARG A 188 -7.95 -10.20 5.03
N PRO A 189 -6.84 -10.06 5.79
CA PRO A 189 -5.78 -9.12 5.44
C PRO A 189 -5.15 -9.43 4.09
N ILE A 190 -4.94 -8.40 3.26
CA ILE A 190 -4.29 -8.50 1.96
C ILE A 190 -2.85 -7.99 2.06
N ARG A 191 -1.87 -8.84 1.70
CA ARG A 191 -0.44 -8.50 1.72
C ARG A 191 0.03 -8.03 0.35
N ARG A 192 1.29 -7.59 0.29
CA ARG A 192 2.00 -7.16 -0.93
C ARG A 192 1.41 -5.91 -1.57
N LEU A 193 0.80 -5.05 -0.77
CA LEU A 193 0.43 -3.70 -1.18
C LEU A 193 1.71 -2.98 -1.62
N ASN A 194 1.74 -2.54 -2.87
CA ASN A 194 2.91 -1.92 -3.47
C ASN A 194 2.59 -0.47 -3.81
N GLU A 195 2.77 -0.05 -5.07
CA GLU A 195 2.49 1.31 -5.50
C GLU A 195 1.04 1.73 -5.21
N LEU A 196 0.86 3.01 -4.83
CA LEU A 196 -0.39 3.58 -4.34
C LEU A 196 -0.75 4.83 -5.12
N GLU A 197 -2.06 5.08 -5.31
CA GLU A 197 -2.55 6.37 -5.77
C GLU A 197 -3.88 6.75 -5.12
N TYR A 198 -4.04 8.01 -4.70
CA TYR A 198 -5.29 8.50 -4.11
C TYR A 198 -6.22 9.07 -5.17
N VAL A 199 -7.32 8.38 -5.45
CA VAL A 199 -8.23 8.70 -6.55
C VAL A 199 -9.64 8.90 -6.01
N ARG A 200 -10.12 10.16 -6.06
CA ARG A 200 -11.52 10.52 -5.76
C ARG A 200 -12.07 9.98 -4.43
N GLY A 201 -11.23 9.93 -3.39
CA GLY A 201 -11.65 9.47 -2.07
C GLY A 201 -11.23 8.04 -1.72
N GLU A 202 -10.71 7.28 -2.68
CA GLU A 202 -10.23 5.91 -2.50
C GLU A 202 -8.71 5.83 -2.64
N ILE A 203 -8.11 4.83 -2.02
CA ILE A 203 -6.71 4.45 -2.28
C ILE A 203 -6.72 3.32 -3.29
N LEU A 204 -6.12 3.56 -4.45
CA LEU A 204 -5.73 2.50 -5.37
C LEU A 204 -4.41 1.91 -4.91
N ALA A 205 -4.28 0.58 -4.98
CA ALA A 205 -3.02 -0.09 -4.70
C ALA A 205 -2.76 -1.21 -5.69
N ASN A 206 -1.54 -1.27 -6.24
CA ASN A 206 -1.04 -2.50 -6.85
C ASN A 206 -0.84 -3.57 -5.77
N ILE A 207 -1.06 -4.84 -6.16
CA ILE A 207 -0.61 -5.99 -5.37
C ILE A 207 0.57 -6.62 -6.11
N TRP A 208 1.75 -6.65 -5.49
CA TRP A 208 2.97 -7.13 -6.15
C TRP A 208 2.83 -8.59 -6.61
N HIS A 209 3.14 -8.84 -7.89
CA HIS A 209 2.90 -10.07 -8.67
C HIS A 209 1.42 -10.44 -8.87
N GLN A 210 0.51 -9.47 -8.88
CA GLN A 210 -0.86 -9.65 -9.35
C GLN A 210 -1.18 -8.59 -10.41
N ASP A 211 -1.85 -8.99 -11.47
CA ASP A 211 -2.30 -8.09 -12.54
C ASP A 211 -3.64 -7.44 -12.18
N LEU A 212 -3.73 -6.93 -10.94
CA LEU A 212 -4.92 -6.33 -10.35
C LEU A 212 -4.53 -5.04 -9.61
N ILE A 213 -5.45 -4.08 -9.59
CA ILE A 213 -5.43 -2.94 -8.68
C ILE A 213 -6.63 -3.05 -7.75
N VAL A 214 -6.42 -2.91 -6.44
CA VAL A 214 -7.52 -2.87 -5.48
C VAL A 214 -7.90 -1.43 -5.15
N ARG A 215 -9.20 -1.19 -4.99
CA ARG A 215 -9.77 0.06 -4.48
C ARG A 215 -10.04 -0.10 -2.99
N ILE A 216 -9.47 0.75 -2.17
CA ILE A 216 -9.49 0.65 -0.71
C ILE A 216 -10.16 1.89 -0.12
N ASP A 217 -11.14 1.68 0.75
CA ASP A 217 -11.70 2.75 1.56
C ASP A 217 -10.65 3.21 2.61
N PRO A 218 -10.19 4.48 2.58
CA PRO A 218 -9.16 4.98 3.49
C PRO A 218 -9.61 5.09 4.96
N ALA A 219 -10.92 5.03 5.23
CA ALA A 219 -11.47 5.07 6.58
C ALA A 219 -11.41 3.68 7.24
N SER A 220 -11.81 2.63 6.51
CA SER A 220 -11.96 1.28 7.05
C SER A 220 -10.84 0.30 6.67
N GLY A 221 -10.13 0.53 5.56
CA GLY A 221 -9.20 -0.43 4.96
C GLY A 221 -9.91 -1.55 4.18
N VAL A 222 -11.24 -1.51 4.04
CA VAL A 222 -11.97 -2.52 3.28
C VAL A 222 -11.75 -2.27 1.78
N ILE A 223 -11.46 -3.34 1.05
CA ILE A 223 -11.43 -3.30 -0.41
C ILE A 223 -12.86 -3.22 -0.95
N THR A 224 -13.15 -2.15 -1.67
CA THR A 224 -14.47 -1.79 -2.22
C THR A 224 -14.64 -2.18 -3.69
N GLY A 225 -13.54 -2.46 -4.38
CA GLY A 225 -13.55 -2.82 -5.80
C GLY A 225 -12.20 -3.36 -6.27
N VAL A 226 -12.21 -4.01 -7.43
CA VAL A 226 -11.00 -4.49 -8.11
C VAL A 226 -11.01 -4.04 -9.56
N ILE A 227 -9.87 -3.51 -10.02
CA ILE A 227 -9.59 -3.23 -11.43
C ILE A 227 -8.76 -4.40 -11.95
N ASP A 228 -9.31 -5.14 -12.91
CA ASP A 228 -8.66 -6.31 -13.50
C ASP A 228 -7.86 -5.93 -14.75
N LEU A 229 -6.55 -6.14 -14.69
CA LEU A 229 -5.57 -5.78 -15.71
C LEU A 229 -4.92 -7.01 -16.34
N ARG A 230 -5.41 -8.23 -16.07
CA ARG A 230 -4.80 -9.49 -16.56
C ARG A 230 -4.63 -9.53 -18.07
N ASP A 231 -5.67 -9.17 -18.83
CA ASP A 231 -5.62 -9.16 -20.29
C ASP A 231 -4.63 -8.10 -20.82
N LEU A 232 -4.55 -6.94 -20.14
CA LEU A 232 -3.60 -5.89 -20.47
C LEU A 232 -2.17 -6.37 -20.22
N ALA A 233 -1.89 -6.88 -19.01
CA ALA A 233 -0.56 -7.35 -18.61
C ALA A 233 -0.07 -8.49 -19.52
N ALA A 234 -0.94 -9.44 -19.87
CA ALA A 234 -0.60 -10.54 -20.77
C ALA A 234 -0.23 -10.08 -22.19
N ALA A 235 -0.70 -8.90 -22.62
CA ALA A 235 -0.39 -8.32 -23.92
C ALA A 235 0.92 -7.51 -23.93
N VAL A 236 1.52 -7.23 -22.77
CA VAL A 236 2.78 -6.47 -22.69
C VAL A 236 3.97 -7.38 -23.02
N PRO A 237 4.85 -7.00 -23.98
CA PRO A 237 5.92 -7.88 -24.46
C PRO A 237 7.16 -7.84 -23.55
N VAL A 238 7.02 -8.24 -22.29
CA VAL A 238 8.10 -8.37 -21.31
C VAL A 238 8.47 -9.82 -21.07
N ARG A 239 9.73 -10.07 -20.67
CA ARG A 239 10.27 -11.43 -20.44
C ARG A 239 10.83 -11.65 -19.04
N ASP A 240 11.17 -10.56 -18.34
CA ASP A 240 11.66 -10.62 -16.97
C ASP A 240 10.48 -10.90 -16.02
N SER A 241 10.66 -11.80 -15.06
CA SER A 241 9.62 -12.11 -14.07
C SER A 241 9.35 -10.96 -13.09
N GLU A 242 10.29 -10.02 -12.96
CA GLU A 242 10.15 -8.79 -12.17
C GLU A 242 9.58 -7.62 -12.99
N ALA A 243 9.38 -7.79 -14.30
CA ALA A 243 8.72 -6.80 -15.15
C ALA A 243 7.19 -6.85 -14.98
N VAL A 244 6.73 -6.66 -13.74
CA VAL A 244 5.33 -6.78 -13.33
C VAL A 244 4.60 -5.43 -13.37
N LEU A 245 3.26 -5.48 -13.40
CA LEU A 245 2.39 -4.33 -13.18
C LEU A 245 2.77 -3.60 -11.88
N ASN A 246 3.09 -2.31 -11.97
CA ASN A 246 3.40 -1.43 -10.85
C ASN A 246 3.48 0.04 -11.32
N GLY A 247 2.74 0.94 -10.69
CA GLY A 247 2.68 2.36 -11.04
C GLY A 247 1.27 2.75 -11.46
N ILE A 248 0.65 3.66 -10.71
CA ILE A 248 -0.70 4.16 -10.89
C ILE A 248 -0.63 5.68 -10.74
N ALA A 249 -1.08 6.44 -11.73
CA ALA A 249 -1.08 7.90 -11.63
C ALA A 249 -2.42 8.48 -12.06
N TYR A 250 -2.92 9.42 -11.27
CA TYR A 250 -4.17 10.10 -11.53
C TYR A 250 -3.94 11.61 -11.69
N ASP A 251 -4.25 12.14 -12.87
CA ASP A 251 -4.24 13.57 -13.11
C ASP A 251 -5.59 14.17 -12.70
N ASP A 252 -5.63 14.85 -11.56
CA ASP A 252 -6.83 15.48 -11.01
C ASP A 252 -7.41 16.57 -11.92
N LYS A 253 -6.57 17.25 -12.71
CA LYS A 253 -6.98 18.31 -13.64
C LYS A 253 -7.73 17.75 -14.84
N SER A 254 -7.26 16.66 -15.43
CA SER A 254 -7.90 16.04 -16.61
C SER A 254 -8.85 14.90 -16.27
N GLY A 255 -8.78 14.37 -15.04
CA GLY A 255 -9.55 13.22 -14.58
C GLY A 255 -9.11 11.89 -15.19
N LYS A 256 -7.85 11.79 -15.64
CA LYS A 256 -7.31 10.62 -16.33
C LYS A 256 -6.52 9.72 -15.39
N LEU A 257 -6.69 8.42 -15.56
CA LEU A 257 -5.98 7.38 -14.81
C LEU A 257 -4.99 6.66 -15.73
N TYR A 258 -3.77 6.50 -15.23
CA TYR A 258 -2.68 5.88 -15.96
C TYR A 258 -2.11 4.72 -15.17
N VAL A 259 -1.71 3.66 -15.88
CA VAL A 259 -1.05 2.50 -15.31
C VAL A 259 0.14 2.07 -16.16
N THR A 260 1.17 1.53 -15.54
CA THR A 260 2.34 0.94 -16.22
C THR A 260 2.91 -0.21 -15.39
N GLY A 261 4.13 -0.63 -15.69
CA GLY A 261 4.84 -1.64 -14.95
C GLY A 261 6.34 -1.50 -15.06
N LYS A 262 7.04 -2.29 -14.24
CA LYS A 262 8.49 -2.35 -14.21
C LYS A 262 9.00 -2.81 -15.57
N ASN A 263 9.86 -2.04 -16.20
CA ASN A 263 10.43 -2.31 -17.52
C ASN A 263 9.38 -2.47 -18.64
N TRP A 264 8.14 -2.00 -18.44
CA TRP A 264 7.14 -2.04 -19.48
C TRP A 264 7.49 -1.01 -20.56
N PRO A 265 7.37 -1.33 -21.86
CA PRO A 265 7.62 -0.37 -22.94
C PRO A 265 6.45 0.62 -23.14
N SER A 266 5.38 0.47 -22.36
CA SER A 266 4.14 1.21 -22.52
C SER A 266 3.55 1.66 -21.19
N LEU A 267 2.97 2.85 -21.21
CA LEU A 267 2.09 3.40 -20.17
C LEU A 267 0.69 3.53 -20.77
N PHE A 268 -0.33 3.12 -20.03
CA PHE A 268 -1.70 3.04 -20.54
C PHE A 268 -2.60 4.03 -19.82
N GLU A 269 -3.32 4.86 -20.57
CA GLU A 269 -4.50 5.56 -20.05
C GLU A 269 -5.63 4.55 -20.00
N ILE A 270 -6.24 4.35 -18.83
CA ILE A 270 -7.39 3.47 -18.65
C ILE A 270 -8.61 4.28 -18.21
N ALA A 271 -9.80 3.79 -18.56
CA ALA A 271 -11.03 4.37 -18.05
C ALA A 271 -11.03 4.26 -16.53
N LEU A 272 -11.45 5.34 -15.86
CA LEU A 272 -11.76 5.26 -14.44
C LEU A 272 -12.84 4.20 -14.24
N PRO A 273 -12.66 3.26 -13.29
CA PRO A 273 -13.70 2.32 -12.93
C PRO A 273 -14.95 3.06 -12.48
N THR A 274 -16.10 2.45 -12.74
CA THR A 274 -17.36 3.06 -12.33
C THR A 274 -17.43 3.09 -10.79
N ALA A 275 -17.94 4.18 -10.22
CA ALA A 275 -18.25 4.17 -8.79
C ALA A 275 -19.37 3.15 -8.54
N ASN A 276 -19.20 2.31 -7.51
CA ASN A 276 -20.25 1.39 -7.06
C ASN A 276 -21.41 2.18 -6.43
#